data_AF-A0A0N1GMX1-F1
#
_entry.id   AF-A0A0N1GMX1-F1
#
_cell.length_a   1.000
_cell.length_b   1.000
_cell.length_c   1.000
_cell.angle_alpha   90.00
_cell.angle_beta   90.00
_cell.angle_gamma   90.00
#
_symmetry.space_group_name_H-M   'P 1'
#
loop_
_entity.id
_entity.type
_entity.pdbx_description
1 polymer ?
#
loop_
_entity_poly.entity_id
_entity_poly.type
_entity_poly.pdbx_seq_one_letter_code
_entity_poly.pdbx_strand_id
1 'polypeptide(L)'
;MITWTNPAEEVRADAFDTTYTLAIKAAERVSEKWYGSVAVGDLVGRLMDTFLDEDEGQDRAVRLAQAHALDPVAALGALVRRAETLAKELDFEARERAVYGQYTYQEIDVWKLLEAGYLLPLLEQGKQPANKRDYKNPDSVSYSDKADLNIAFSRLDTASRAELTKLYRFPRRCRTNAKQLAFAVKMLTHHMNNL
;
A
#
# COMPACT_ATOMS: atom_id res chain seq x y z
N MET A 1 -31.05 -9.51 36.16
CA MET A 1 -30.47 -10.65 35.43
C MET A 1 -28.98 -10.37 35.38
N ILE A 2 -28.18 -11.03 36.23
CA ILE A 2 -26.72 -10.83 36.28
C ILE A 2 -26.13 -11.90 35.37
N THR A 3 -25.62 -11.51 34.21
CA THR A 3 -24.80 -12.37 33.36
C THR A 3 -23.47 -12.57 34.05
N TRP A 4 -23.22 -13.78 34.56
CA TRP A 4 -21.91 -14.20 35.01
C TRP A 4 -21.08 -14.52 33.77
N THR A 5 -20.19 -13.61 33.36
CA THR A 5 -19.14 -13.92 32.40
C THR A 5 -18.14 -14.86 33.07
N ASN A 6 -17.73 -15.91 32.36
CA ASN A 6 -16.72 -16.83 32.86
C ASN A 6 -15.37 -16.08 32.92
N PRO A 7 -14.65 -16.03 34.06
CA PRO A 7 -13.38 -15.31 34.15
C PRO A 7 -12.31 -15.83 33.17
N ALA A 8 -12.41 -17.08 32.72
CA ALA A 8 -11.57 -17.60 31.65
C ALA A 8 -11.89 -16.96 30.28
N GLU A 9 -13.14 -16.58 30.06
CA GLU A 9 -13.63 -15.91 28.85
C GLU A 9 -13.23 -14.42 28.84
N GLU A 10 -13.24 -13.75 30.01
CA GLU A 10 -12.74 -12.36 30.15
C GLU A 10 -11.23 -12.28 29.88
N VAL A 11 -10.43 -13.19 30.43
CA VAL A 11 -8.97 -13.25 30.17
C VAL A 11 -8.66 -13.49 28.69
N ARG A 12 -9.51 -14.27 28.00
CA ARG A 12 -9.36 -14.53 26.56
C ARG A 12 -9.71 -13.30 25.72
N ALA A 13 -10.75 -12.55 26.08
CA ALA A 13 -11.11 -11.31 25.40
C ALA A 13 -9.99 -10.25 25.50
N ASP A 14 -9.45 -10.03 26.71
CA ASP A 14 -8.35 -9.08 26.92
C ASP A 14 -7.06 -9.45 26.16
N ALA A 15 -6.77 -10.75 26.08
CA ALA A 15 -5.64 -11.26 25.31
C ALA A 15 -5.82 -11.04 23.80
N PHE A 16 -7.05 -11.15 23.31
CA PHE A 16 -7.37 -10.90 21.91
C PHE A 16 -7.23 -9.41 21.55
N ASP A 17 -7.74 -8.51 22.38
CA ASP A 17 -7.60 -7.05 22.18
C ASP A 17 -6.13 -6.60 22.22
N THR A 18 -5.36 -7.18 23.14
CA THR A 18 -3.91 -6.97 23.20
C THR A 18 -3.24 -7.45 21.91
N THR A 19 -3.61 -8.64 21.44
CA THR A 19 -3.08 -9.22 20.19
C THR A 19 -3.43 -8.37 18.98
N TYR A 20 -4.67 -7.89 18.87
CA TYR A 20 -5.14 -7.01 17.81
C TYR A 20 -4.37 -5.68 17.79
N THR A 21 -4.16 -5.07 18.96
CA THR A 21 -3.36 -3.85 19.10
C THR A 21 -1.91 -4.06 18.66
N LEU A 22 -1.31 -5.20 19.01
CA LEU A 22 0.04 -5.54 18.58
C LEU A 22 0.12 -5.83 17.08
N ALA A 23 -0.91 -6.46 16.51
CA ALA A 23 -1.02 -6.68 15.07
C ALA A 23 -1.07 -5.36 14.30
N ILE A 24 -1.84 -4.37 14.77
CA ILE A 24 -1.86 -3.01 14.18
C ILE A 24 -0.46 -2.41 14.20
N LYS A 25 0.21 -2.37 15.36
CA LYS A 25 1.56 -1.79 15.48
C LYS A 25 2.59 -2.48 14.59
N ALA A 26 2.51 -3.81 14.47
CA ALA A 26 3.38 -4.57 13.58
C ALA A 26 3.09 -4.25 12.10
N ALA A 27 1.81 -4.22 11.73
CA ALA A 27 1.36 -3.90 10.39
C ALA A 27 1.72 -2.47 9.96
N GLU A 28 1.58 -1.47 10.83
CA GLU A 28 2.00 -0.08 10.57
C GLU A 28 3.49 0.01 10.25
N ARG A 29 4.35 -0.62 11.09
CA ARG A 29 5.80 -0.64 10.87
C ARG A 29 6.19 -1.28 9.55
N VAL A 30 5.51 -2.36 9.17
CA VAL A 30 5.78 -3.04 7.90
C VAL A 30 5.22 -2.23 6.73
N SER A 31 3.98 -1.76 6.80
CA SER A 31 3.36 -0.90 5.79
C SER A 31 4.22 0.33 5.50
N GLU A 32 4.79 0.97 6.53
CA GLU A 32 5.72 2.10 6.37
C GLU A 32 6.98 1.71 5.58
N LYS A 33 7.62 0.58 5.91
CA LYS A 33 8.76 0.04 5.14
C LYS A 33 8.43 -0.28 3.69
N TRP A 34 7.17 -0.63 3.44
CA TRP A 34 6.64 -0.93 2.11
C TRP A 34 5.97 0.30 1.45
N TYR A 35 6.18 1.50 2.00
CA TYR A 35 5.67 2.77 1.47
C TYR A 35 4.15 2.78 1.21
N GLY A 36 3.39 2.03 2.00
CA GLY A 36 1.93 1.90 1.85
C GLY A 36 1.46 1.03 0.69
N SER A 37 2.37 0.36 -0.03
CA SER A 37 1.99 -0.59 -1.09
C SER A 37 1.25 -1.82 -0.55
N VAL A 38 1.44 -2.13 0.73
CA VAL A 38 0.68 -3.15 1.47
C VAL A 38 -0.14 -2.41 2.53
N ALA A 39 -1.46 -2.52 2.47
CA ALA A 39 -2.33 -1.81 3.40
C ALA A 39 -2.23 -2.41 4.82
N VAL A 40 -2.24 -1.53 5.83
CA VAL A 40 -2.26 -1.94 7.25
C VAL A 40 -3.42 -2.88 7.53
N GLY A 41 -4.61 -2.60 7.00
CA GLY A 41 -5.80 -3.44 7.17
C GLY A 41 -5.63 -4.87 6.66
N ASP A 42 -5.00 -5.04 5.49
CA ASP A 42 -4.77 -6.37 4.90
C ASP A 42 -3.77 -7.18 5.74
N LEU A 43 -2.73 -6.52 6.26
CA LEU A 43 -1.76 -7.16 7.16
C LEU A 43 -2.38 -7.51 8.51
N VAL A 44 -3.18 -6.62 9.09
CA VAL A 44 -3.89 -6.88 10.35
C VAL A 44 -4.83 -8.06 10.18
N GLY A 45 -5.64 -8.09 9.12
CA GLY A 45 -6.52 -9.22 8.82
C GLY A 45 -5.75 -10.54 8.75
N ARG A 46 -4.71 -10.61 7.91
CA ARG A 46 -3.88 -11.83 7.75
C ARG A 46 -3.14 -12.25 9.02
N LEU A 47 -2.74 -11.30 9.86
CA LEU A 47 -2.16 -11.61 11.17
C LEU A 47 -3.22 -12.21 12.10
N MET A 48 -4.39 -11.57 12.15
CA MET A 48 -5.48 -11.97 13.05
C MET A 48 -6.13 -13.28 12.63
N ASP A 49 -6.12 -13.66 11.35
CA ASP A 49 -6.56 -14.98 10.87
C ASP A 49 -5.89 -16.13 11.63
N THR A 50 -4.64 -15.94 12.08
CA THR A 50 -3.92 -16.97 12.85
C THR A 50 -4.38 -17.14 14.30
N PHE A 51 -5.24 -16.23 14.77
CA PHE A 51 -5.78 -16.18 16.14
C PHE A 51 -7.31 -16.33 16.19
N LEU A 52 -7.98 -16.41 15.04
CA LEU A 52 -9.44 -16.58 14.94
C LEU A 52 -9.90 -18.04 15.01
N ASP A 53 -8.98 -19.01 15.00
CA ASP A 53 -9.29 -20.43 15.18
C ASP A 53 -9.73 -20.70 16.63
N GLU A 54 -10.86 -21.39 16.82
CA GLU A 54 -11.67 -21.31 18.05
C GLU A 54 -10.89 -21.63 19.33
N ASP A 55 -10.15 -22.76 19.37
CA ASP A 55 -9.39 -23.16 20.57
C ASP A 55 -7.89 -22.87 20.43
N GLU A 56 -7.27 -23.24 19.30
CA GLU A 56 -5.83 -23.03 19.12
C GLU A 56 -5.45 -21.56 18.91
N GLY A 57 -6.32 -20.77 18.27
CA GLY A 57 -6.11 -19.35 18.01
C GLY A 57 -6.20 -18.53 19.29
N GLN A 58 -7.18 -18.83 20.15
CA GLN A 58 -7.33 -18.20 21.46
C GLN A 58 -6.13 -18.48 22.36
N ASP A 59 -5.65 -19.72 22.43
CA ASP A 59 -4.47 -20.08 23.21
C ASP A 59 -3.18 -19.42 22.67
N ARG A 60 -3.09 -19.18 21.36
CA ARG A 60 -1.98 -18.41 20.76
C ARG A 60 -2.06 -16.93 21.14
N ALA A 61 -3.26 -16.35 21.16
CA ALA A 61 -3.46 -14.95 21.58
C ALA A 61 -3.08 -14.76 23.06
N VAL A 62 -3.49 -15.68 23.94
CA VAL A 62 -3.11 -15.67 25.36
C VAL A 62 -1.59 -15.79 25.53
N ARG A 63 -0.94 -16.73 24.83
CA ARG A 63 0.52 -16.88 24.88
C ARG A 63 1.26 -15.63 24.40
N LEU A 64 0.76 -14.99 23.35
CA LEU A 64 1.33 -13.75 22.82
C LEU A 64 1.16 -12.58 23.80
N ALA A 65 -0.02 -12.42 24.41
CA ALA A 65 -0.27 -11.40 25.41
C ALA A 65 0.63 -11.59 26.65
N GLN A 66 0.82 -12.83 27.11
CA GLN A 66 1.77 -13.17 28.18
C GLN A 66 3.22 -12.88 27.77
N ALA A 67 3.62 -13.28 26.57
CA ALA A 67 4.95 -12.98 26.05
C ALA A 67 5.19 -11.46 25.95
N HIS A 68 4.18 -10.68 25.58
CA HIS A 68 4.25 -9.23 25.55
C HIS A 68 4.39 -8.62 26.94
N ALA A 69 3.71 -9.14 27.95
CA ALA A 69 3.86 -8.70 29.33
C ALA A 69 5.28 -8.97 29.88
N LEU A 70 5.93 -10.04 29.43
CA LEU A 70 7.29 -10.42 29.84
C LEU A 70 8.38 -9.67 29.07
N ASP A 71 8.28 -9.62 27.73
CA ASP A 71 9.20 -8.91 26.85
C ASP A 71 8.44 -8.23 25.68
N PRO A 72 8.06 -6.96 25.86
CA PRO A 72 7.31 -6.21 24.87
C PRO A 72 8.02 -6.11 23.50
N VAL A 73 9.36 -6.03 23.52
CA VAL A 73 10.17 -5.80 22.32
C VAL A 73 10.28 -7.09 21.51
N ALA A 74 10.54 -8.22 22.17
CA ALA A 74 10.63 -9.52 21.50
C ALA A 74 9.27 -9.95 20.91
N ALA A 75 8.18 -9.77 21.66
CA ALA A 75 6.83 -10.12 21.21
C ALA A 75 6.42 -9.30 19.97
N LEU A 76 6.61 -7.98 20.01
CA LEU A 76 6.35 -7.13 18.85
C LEU A 76 7.28 -7.44 17.68
N GLY A 77 8.56 -7.72 17.94
CA GLY A 77 9.53 -8.11 16.92
C GLY A 77 9.16 -9.42 16.21
N ALA A 78 8.58 -10.38 16.92
CA ALA A 78 8.08 -11.62 16.32
C ALA A 78 6.90 -11.36 15.37
N LEU A 79 5.94 -10.53 15.79
CA LEU A 79 4.82 -10.12 14.93
C LEU A 79 5.29 -9.32 13.71
N VAL A 80 6.27 -8.42 13.87
CA VAL A 80 6.84 -7.67 12.74
C VAL A 80 7.48 -8.63 11.72
N ARG A 81 8.25 -9.63 12.16
CA ARG A 81 8.82 -10.64 11.24
C ARG A 81 7.73 -11.44 10.51
N ARG A 82 6.65 -11.79 11.22
CA ARG A 82 5.50 -12.47 10.60
C ARG A 82 4.81 -11.57 9.58
N ALA A 83 4.57 -10.31 9.93
CA ALA A 83 4.00 -9.29 9.04
C ALA A 83 4.89 -9.04 7.82
N GLU A 84 6.22 -9.08 7.94
CA GLU A 84 7.14 -8.98 6.79
C GLU A 84 7.03 -10.18 5.84
N THR A 85 6.80 -11.39 6.35
CA THR A 85 6.52 -12.56 5.50
C THR A 85 5.17 -12.41 4.80
N LEU A 86 4.12 -12.03 5.53
CA LEU A 86 2.79 -11.81 4.97
C LEU A 86 2.77 -10.67 3.95
N ALA A 87 3.54 -9.60 4.16
CA ALA A 87 3.67 -8.50 3.21
C ALA A 87 4.25 -8.98 1.87
N LYS A 88 5.22 -9.91 1.89
CA LYS A 88 5.74 -10.52 0.66
C LYS A 88 4.72 -11.38 -0.04
N GLU A 89 3.90 -12.13 0.70
CA GLU A 89 2.82 -12.95 0.15
C GLU A 89 1.74 -12.05 -0.47
N LEU A 90 1.29 -11.00 0.23
CA LEU A 90 0.33 -10.04 -0.28
C LEU A 90 0.84 -9.29 -1.50
N ASP A 91 2.12 -8.87 -1.50
CA ASP A 91 2.78 -8.27 -2.65
C ASP A 91 2.89 -9.28 -3.81
N PHE A 92 3.21 -10.54 -3.54
CA PHE A 92 3.22 -11.59 -4.56
C PHE A 92 1.82 -11.85 -5.12
N GLU A 93 0.79 -11.98 -4.29
CA GLU A 93 -0.60 -12.14 -4.71
C GLU A 93 -1.09 -10.92 -5.50
N ALA A 94 -0.72 -9.72 -5.10
CA ALA A 94 -1.02 -8.49 -5.84
C ALA A 94 -0.29 -8.47 -7.18
N ARG A 95 0.94 -8.99 -7.26
CA ARG A 95 1.70 -9.15 -8.51
C ARG A 95 1.15 -10.25 -9.40
N GLU A 96 0.77 -11.41 -8.87
CA GLU A 96 0.12 -12.46 -9.64
C GLU A 96 -1.24 -11.98 -10.14
N ARG A 97 -1.99 -11.28 -9.30
CA ARG A 97 -3.19 -10.56 -9.74
C ARG A 97 -2.85 -9.56 -10.83
N ALA A 98 -1.78 -8.77 -10.74
CA ALA A 98 -1.37 -7.83 -11.78
C ALA A 98 -0.87 -8.51 -13.08
N VAL A 99 -0.23 -9.68 -12.97
CA VAL A 99 0.29 -10.48 -14.10
C VAL A 99 -0.84 -11.20 -14.84
N TYR A 100 -1.85 -11.69 -14.11
CA TYR A 100 -3.05 -12.34 -14.69
C TYR A 100 -4.28 -11.42 -14.79
N GLY A 101 -4.18 -10.19 -14.30
CA GLY A 101 -5.26 -9.23 -14.14
C GLY A 101 -4.72 -7.81 -14.07
N GLN A 102 -4.66 -7.17 -15.24
CA GLN A 102 -4.59 -5.71 -15.44
C GLN A 102 -3.84 -4.93 -14.34
N TYR A 103 -2.55 -4.65 -14.58
CA TYR A 103 -1.76 -3.64 -13.88
C TYR A 103 -2.64 -2.47 -13.41
N THR A 104 -2.90 -2.36 -12.10
CA THR A 104 -3.73 -1.29 -11.57
C THR A 104 -2.82 -0.22 -10.95
N TYR A 105 -2.23 0.64 -11.78
CA TYR A 105 -1.67 1.92 -11.34
C TYR A 105 -2.65 2.60 -10.38
N GLN A 106 -2.13 3.11 -9.26
CA GLN A 106 -2.89 4.01 -8.40
C GLN A 106 -2.66 5.46 -8.84
N GLU A 107 -3.56 6.37 -8.47
CA GLU A 107 -3.40 7.80 -8.80
C GLU A 107 -2.08 8.37 -8.26
N ILE A 108 -1.61 7.89 -7.10
CA ILE A 108 -0.34 8.30 -6.50
C ILE A 108 0.88 7.87 -7.34
N ASP A 109 0.83 6.71 -7.99
CA ASP A 109 1.90 6.27 -8.90
C ASP A 109 1.99 7.21 -10.10
N VAL A 110 0.83 7.53 -10.68
CA VAL A 110 0.74 8.44 -11.83
C VAL A 110 1.20 9.85 -11.43
N TRP A 111 0.87 10.32 -10.24
CA TRP A 111 1.38 11.59 -9.71
C TRP A 111 2.91 11.62 -9.65
N LYS A 112 3.55 10.58 -9.13
CA LYS A 112 5.02 10.50 -9.08
C LYS A 112 5.64 10.50 -10.48
N LEU A 113 5.01 9.79 -11.44
CA LEU A 113 5.44 9.80 -12.84
C LEU A 113 5.36 11.22 -13.42
N LEU A 114 4.27 11.93 -13.14
CA LEU A 114 4.07 13.28 -13.62
C LEU A 114 5.07 14.25 -12.98
N GLU A 115 5.24 14.23 -11.65
CA GLU A 115 6.17 15.11 -10.93
C GLU A 115 7.64 14.90 -11.32
N ALA A 116 8.02 13.67 -11.66
CA ALA A 116 9.37 13.36 -12.13
C ALA A 116 9.64 13.81 -13.58
N GLY A 117 8.62 14.34 -14.28
CA GLY A 117 8.79 14.88 -15.64
C GLY A 117 8.69 13.83 -16.75
N TYR A 118 8.08 12.67 -16.54
CA TYR A 118 8.15 11.58 -17.53
C TYR A 118 7.33 11.82 -18.82
N LEU A 119 6.48 12.85 -18.87
CA LEU A 119 5.86 13.37 -20.10
C LEU A 119 6.77 14.35 -20.87
N LEU A 120 7.87 14.82 -20.28
CA LEU A 120 8.83 15.71 -20.93
C LEU A 120 9.84 14.91 -21.77
N PRO A 121 10.52 15.56 -22.73
CA PRO A 121 11.66 14.96 -23.43
C PRO A 121 12.71 14.41 -22.45
N LEU A 122 13.40 13.34 -22.85
CA LEU A 122 14.38 12.60 -22.02
C LEU A 122 15.41 13.47 -21.28
N LEU A 123 15.83 14.58 -21.89
CA LEU A 123 16.83 15.51 -21.34
C LEU A 123 16.30 16.39 -20.20
N GLU A 124 14.98 16.50 -20.07
CA GLU A 124 14.29 17.33 -19.08
C GLU A 124 13.70 16.49 -17.93
N GLN A 125 13.95 15.17 -17.94
CA GLN A 125 13.46 14.24 -16.91
C GLN A 125 14.36 14.26 -15.69
N GLY A 126 13.78 14.18 -14.49
CA GLY A 126 14.55 14.21 -13.24
C GLY A 126 15.46 12.99 -13.07
N LYS A 127 14.87 11.79 -13.01
CA LYS A 127 15.60 10.52 -12.96
C LYS A 127 15.32 9.74 -14.24
N GLN A 128 16.32 9.04 -14.78
CA GLN A 128 16.10 8.16 -15.92
C GLN A 128 15.35 6.89 -15.47
N PRO A 129 14.40 6.39 -16.28
CA PRO A 129 13.70 5.16 -15.95
C PRO A 129 14.66 3.96 -16.03
N ALA A 130 14.42 2.95 -15.20
CA ALA A 130 15.21 1.73 -15.15
C ALA A 130 14.62 0.62 -16.03
N ASN A 131 15.41 -0.42 -16.32
CA ASN A 131 14.92 -1.60 -17.05
C ASN A 131 13.79 -2.34 -16.32
N LYS A 132 13.80 -2.32 -14.99
CA LYS A 132 12.79 -2.95 -14.14
C LYS A 132 12.46 -2.00 -12.99
N ARG A 133 11.21 -2.02 -12.54
CA ARG A 133 10.77 -1.30 -11.36
C ARG A 133 11.40 -1.94 -10.12
N ASP A 134 12.05 -1.12 -9.29
CA ASP A 134 12.46 -1.49 -7.94
C ASP A 134 11.31 -1.23 -6.98
N TYR A 135 10.58 -2.28 -6.63
CA TYR A 135 9.39 -2.19 -5.77
C TYR A 135 9.70 -1.79 -4.32
N LYS A 136 10.98 -1.81 -3.90
CA LYS A 136 11.40 -1.27 -2.60
C LYS A 136 11.67 0.23 -2.66
N ASN A 137 11.64 0.83 -3.84
CA ASN A 137 11.85 2.25 -4.05
C ASN A 137 10.59 2.86 -4.68
N PRO A 138 9.83 3.66 -3.92
CA PRO A 138 8.58 4.24 -4.40
C PRO A 138 8.78 5.23 -5.56
N ASP A 139 10.01 5.70 -5.78
CA ASP A 139 10.41 6.58 -6.89
C ASP A 139 10.99 5.80 -8.06
N SER A 140 11.03 4.46 -7.98
CA SER A 140 11.50 3.65 -9.10
C SER A 140 10.44 3.60 -10.19
N VAL A 141 10.86 4.03 -11.37
CA VAL A 141 10.05 4.06 -12.58
C VAL A 141 10.75 3.20 -13.62
N SER A 142 10.01 2.28 -14.24
CA SER A 142 10.55 1.44 -15.31
C SER A 142 10.35 2.09 -16.69
N TYR A 143 11.04 1.56 -17.71
CA TYR A 143 10.72 1.92 -19.10
C TYR A 143 9.29 1.54 -19.51
N SER A 144 8.71 0.48 -18.93
CA SER A 144 7.32 0.12 -19.19
C SER A 144 6.37 1.17 -18.63
N ASP A 145 6.57 1.62 -17.38
CA ASP A 145 5.75 2.68 -16.77
C ASP A 145 5.74 3.96 -17.60
N LYS A 146 6.90 4.32 -18.17
CA LYS A 146 7.01 5.46 -19.09
C LYS A 146 6.31 5.21 -20.42
N ALA A 147 6.40 4.01 -20.98
CA ALA A 147 5.70 3.67 -22.21
C ALA A 147 4.18 3.73 -22.01
N ASP A 148 3.70 3.13 -20.93
CA ASP A 148 2.29 3.10 -20.55
C ASP A 148 1.74 4.50 -20.29
N LEU A 149 2.50 5.34 -19.59
CA LEU A 149 2.17 6.76 -19.38
C LEU A 149 2.00 7.50 -20.72
N ASN A 150 2.91 7.31 -21.68
CA ASN A 150 2.83 7.96 -22.98
C ASN A 150 1.62 7.49 -23.80
N ILE A 151 1.37 6.18 -23.81
CA ILE A 151 0.21 5.60 -24.52
C ILE A 151 -1.08 6.11 -23.90
N ALA A 152 -1.22 6.05 -22.57
CA ALA A 152 -2.41 6.52 -21.87
C ALA A 152 -2.61 8.03 -22.03
N PHE A 153 -1.54 8.83 -21.96
CA PHE A 153 -1.60 10.26 -22.21
C PHE A 153 -2.11 10.59 -23.62
N SER A 154 -1.72 9.80 -24.64
CA SER A 154 -2.20 9.99 -26.00
C SER A 154 -3.70 9.73 -26.18
N ARG A 155 -4.30 8.90 -25.31
CA ARG A 155 -5.72 8.54 -25.31
C ARG A 155 -6.61 9.55 -24.59
N LEU A 156 -6.03 10.47 -23.81
CA LEU A 156 -6.78 11.52 -23.12
C LEU A 156 -7.38 12.53 -24.08
N ASP A 157 -8.51 13.12 -23.67
CA ASP A 157 -9.10 14.26 -24.37
C ASP A 157 -8.18 15.49 -24.33
N THR A 158 -8.41 16.43 -25.24
CA THR A 158 -7.56 17.62 -25.38
C THR A 158 -7.59 18.50 -24.13
N ALA A 159 -8.72 18.54 -23.41
CA ALA A 159 -8.85 19.31 -22.17
C ALA A 159 -7.97 18.73 -21.05
N SER A 160 -8.03 17.42 -20.79
CA SER A 160 -7.22 16.76 -19.75
C SER A 160 -5.73 16.82 -20.07
N ARG A 161 -5.34 16.65 -21.34
CA ARG A 161 -3.94 16.82 -21.76
C ARG A 161 -3.43 18.24 -21.52
N ALA A 162 -4.27 19.24 -21.78
CA ALA A 162 -3.91 20.63 -21.52
C ALA A 162 -3.74 20.91 -20.03
N GLU A 163 -4.60 20.37 -19.16
CA GLU A 163 -4.45 20.48 -17.70
C GLU A 163 -3.16 19.82 -17.20
N LEU A 164 -2.86 18.59 -17.64
CA LEU A 164 -1.63 17.89 -17.26
C LEU A 164 -0.38 18.63 -17.73
N THR A 165 -0.41 19.23 -18.92
CA THR A 165 0.73 19.98 -19.47
C THR A 165 1.03 21.26 -18.66
N LYS A 166 0.02 21.85 -17.99
CA LYS A 166 0.23 23.01 -17.11
C LYS A 166 1.14 22.69 -15.93
N LEU A 167 1.20 21.44 -15.46
CA LEU A 167 2.12 20.99 -14.40
C LEU A 167 3.56 21.38 -14.70
N TYR A 168 3.97 21.17 -15.95
CA TYR A 168 5.34 21.40 -16.40
C TYR A 168 5.62 22.87 -16.71
N ARG A 169 4.61 23.60 -17.19
CA ARG A 169 4.76 25.01 -17.56
C ARG A 169 4.66 25.95 -16.37
N PHE A 170 3.87 25.60 -15.35
CA PHE A 170 3.62 26.46 -14.18
C PHE A 170 3.50 25.65 -12.87
N PRO A 171 4.58 24.99 -12.40
CA PRO A 171 4.52 24.09 -11.25
C PRO A 171 4.01 24.76 -9.96
N ARG A 172 4.29 26.05 -9.77
CA ARG A 172 3.83 26.82 -8.59
C ARG A 172 2.35 27.26 -8.65
N ARG A 173 1.71 27.27 -9.83
CA ARG A 173 0.32 27.74 -10.02
C ARG A 173 -0.70 26.60 -10.19
N CYS A 174 -0.26 25.36 -10.32
CA CYS A 174 -1.18 24.24 -10.55
C CYS A 174 -2.05 23.87 -9.33
N ARG A 175 -1.68 24.33 -8.13
CA ARG A 175 -2.50 24.14 -6.92
C ARG A 175 -3.82 24.91 -6.91
N THR A 176 -4.00 25.90 -7.79
CA THR A 176 -5.21 26.74 -7.82
C THR A 176 -6.38 26.07 -8.56
N ASN A 177 -6.13 25.09 -9.45
CA ASN A 177 -7.13 24.30 -10.18
C ASN A 177 -7.07 22.80 -9.84
N ALA A 178 -6.93 22.48 -8.55
CA ALA A 178 -6.71 21.10 -8.08
C ALA A 178 -7.80 20.10 -8.56
N LYS A 179 -9.05 20.52 -8.76
CA LYS A 179 -10.15 19.62 -9.16
C LYS A 179 -10.03 19.10 -10.60
N GLN A 180 -9.78 19.98 -11.57
CA GLN A 180 -9.64 19.60 -12.98
C GLN A 180 -8.40 18.74 -13.20
N LEU A 181 -7.32 19.10 -12.50
CA LEU A 181 -6.08 18.36 -12.53
C LEU A 181 -6.21 16.97 -11.89
N ALA A 182 -6.87 16.86 -10.72
CA ALA A 182 -7.16 15.58 -10.10
C ALA A 182 -8.03 14.69 -11.00
N PHE A 183 -9.02 15.26 -11.69
CA PHE A 183 -9.82 14.53 -12.67
C PHE A 183 -8.98 14.02 -13.84
N ALA A 184 -8.10 14.87 -14.40
CA ALA A 184 -7.21 14.47 -15.49
C ALA A 184 -6.25 13.35 -15.07
N VAL A 185 -5.73 13.38 -13.84
CA VAL A 185 -4.90 12.29 -13.30
C VAL A 185 -5.72 11.01 -13.13
N LYS A 186 -6.93 11.08 -12.58
CA LYS A 186 -7.82 9.92 -12.47
C LYS A 186 -8.12 9.27 -13.81
N MET A 187 -8.39 10.07 -14.85
CA MET A 187 -8.60 9.57 -16.20
C MET A 187 -7.33 8.95 -16.79
N LEU A 188 -6.17 9.56 -16.55
CA LEU A 188 -4.89 9.02 -16.98
C LEU A 188 -4.61 7.67 -16.32
N THR A 189 -4.81 7.55 -15.01
CA THR A 189 -4.70 6.29 -14.26
C THR A 189 -5.64 5.23 -14.81
N HIS A 190 -6.90 5.59 -15.08
CA HIS A 190 -7.85 4.67 -15.72
C HIS A 190 -7.36 4.17 -17.08
N HIS A 191 -6.81 5.04 -17.93
CA HIS A 191 -6.28 4.61 -19.23
C HIS A 191 -5.03 3.76 -19.12
N MET A 192 -4.12 4.06 -18.17
CA MET A 192 -2.93 3.23 -17.93
C MET A 192 -3.30 1.81 -17.48
N ASN A 193 -4.39 1.66 -16.72
CA ASN A 193 -4.87 0.36 -16.25
C ASN A 193 -5.61 -0.46 -17.33
N ASN A 194 -5.93 0.17 -18.47
CA ASN A 194 -6.68 -0.42 -19.59
C ASN A 194 -5.86 -0.43 -20.90
N LEU A 195 -4.53 -0.51 -20.78
CA LEU A 195 -3.61 -0.74 -21.90
C LEU A 195 -3.50 -2.23 -22.21
#